data_AF-A0A9P3ULY5-F1
#
_entry.id   AF-A0A9P3ULY5-F1
#
_cell.length_a   1.000
_cell.length_b   1.000
_cell.length_c   1.000
_cell.angle_alpha   90.00
_cell.angle_beta   90.00
_cell.angle_gamma   90.00
#
_symmetry.space_group_name_H-M   'P 1'
#
loop_
_entity.id
_entity.type
_entity.pdbx_description
1 polymer ?
#
loop_
_entity_poly.entity_id
_entity_poly.type
_entity_poly.pdbx_seq_one_letter_code
_entity_poly.pdbx_strand_id
1 'polypeptide(L)'
;MYLSKTVAPQRSAILNPLKKSLRPRYQHVIMPPTGDFYGKNPERVMAGLKATIRNPNVSEEAKESAVERLREMGGEIPPMSESQIGRTGRRRSRSRSEARSPSVETNRVLGGYKATLHNPNTSEEAKRHAREILSAAGYDSYSTDETEHTNRVIAGYKAALHNPRVSPEAKQHAVEFLQANNVLEV
;
A
#
# COMPACT_ATOMS: atom_id res chain seq x y z
N MET A 1 80.96 35.77 -34.97
CA MET A 1 82.04 34.76 -34.86
C MET A 1 81.88 34.06 -33.50
N TYR A 2 81.79 32.71 -33.53
CA TYR A 2 81.97 31.72 -32.45
C TYR A 2 81.07 31.80 -31.19
N LEU A 3 80.14 30.85 -31.02
CA LEU A 3 80.27 29.49 -30.43
C LEU A 3 80.51 29.43 -28.91
N SER A 4 79.51 28.83 -28.25
CA SER A 4 79.62 27.67 -27.34
C SER A 4 79.71 27.87 -25.81
N LYS A 5 79.08 26.88 -25.16
CA LYS A 5 79.22 26.34 -23.79
C LYS A 5 78.15 26.83 -22.81
N THR A 6 77.05 26.08 -22.63
CA THR A 6 76.86 24.98 -21.64
C THR A 6 77.35 25.31 -20.24
N VAL A 7 76.44 25.43 -19.26
CA VAL A 7 76.42 24.79 -17.92
C VAL A 7 75.05 25.08 -17.28
N ALA A 8 74.21 24.04 -17.14
CA ALA A 8 73.31 23.91 -15.98
C ALA A 8 74.12 23.15 -14.90
N PRO A 9 73.84 23.17 -13.57
CA PRO A 9 72.49 23.00 -13.00
C PRO A 9 72.27 23.66 -11.61
N GLN A 10 71.07 23.38 -11.06
CA GLN A 10 70.80 23.02 -9.65
C GLN A 10 69.85 23.93 -8.88
N ARG A 11 68.75 23.27 -8.48
CA ARG A 11 67.97 23.45 -7.24
C ARG A 11 67.13 24.73 -7.18
N SER A 12 65.85 24.70 -6.83
CA SER A 12 65.06 23.67 -6.18
C SER A 12 63.62 24.15 -6.10
N ALA A 13 62.68 23.22 -6.29
CA ALA A 13 61.38 23.20 -5.63
C ALA A 13 60.40 24.29 -6.13
N ILE A 14 59.09 24.13 -6.29
CA ILE A 14 58.04 23.22 -5.85
C ILE A 14 56.95 23.44 -6.93
N LEU A 15 56.38 22.43 -7.60
CA LEU A 15 55.09 21.87 -7.19
C LEU A 15 54.82 20.64 -8.07
N ASN A 16 54.84 19.47 -7.44
CA ASN A 16 54.56 18.20 -8.08
C ASN A 16 53.09 18.09 -8.51
N PRO A 17 52.80 17.30 -9.56
CA PRO A 17 51.51 17.20 -10.20
C PRO A 17 50.54 16.33 -9.40
N LEU A 18 49.25 16.67 -9.53
CA LEU A 18 48.06 15.82 -9.35
C LEU A 18 48.37 14.41 -8.82
N LYS A 19 48.38 14.25 -7.50
CA LYS A 19 48.14 12.95 -6.88
C LYS A 19 46.73 12.53 -7.28
N LYS A 20 46.61 11.69 -8.32
CA LYS A 20 45.46 10.82 -8.49
C LYS A 20 45.38 9.96 -7.22
N SER A 21 44.65 10.45 -6.24
CA SER A 21 44.21 9.67 -5.10
C SER A 21 43.45 8.48 -5.67
N LEU A 22 44.12 7.33 -5.70
CA LEU A 22 43.50 6.03 -5.77
C LEU A 22 42.30 6.06 -4.82
N ARG A 23 41.08 5.99 -5.39
CA ARG A 23 39.87 5.81 -4.59
C ARG A 23 40.10 4.54 -3.77
N PRO A 24 39.74 4.53 -2.47
CA PRO A 24 39.95 3.34 -1.67
C PRO A 24 39.21 2.19 -2.36
N ARG A 25 39.93 1.08 -2.61
CA ARG A 25 39.31 -0.17 -3.00
C ARG A 25 38.28 -0.48 -1.93
N TYR A 26 37.00 -0.51 -2.31
CA TYR A 26 35.97 -1.10 -1.47
C TYR A 26 36.42 -2.53 -1.19
N GLN A 27 36.99 -2.75 0.00
CA GLN A 27 36.94 -4.06 0.60
C GLN A 27 35.46 -4.41 0.62
N HIS A 28 35.11 -5.51 -0.04
CA HIS A 28 33.76 -6.04 -0.03
C HIS A 28 33.51 -6.54 1.39
N VAL A 29 33.22 -5.61 2.30
CA VAL A 29 32.64 -5.92 3.58
C VAL A 29 31.29 -6.53 3.22
N ILE A 30 31.17 -7.83 3.42
CA ILE A 30 29.89 -8.53 3.38
C ILE A 30 29.07 -7.88 4.50
N MET A 31 28.33 -6.83 4.15
CA MET A 31 27.27 -6.33 5.02
C MET A 31 26.29 -7.49 5.17
N PRO A 32 25.90 -7.87 6.40
CA PRO A 32 24.78 -8.79 6.54
C PRO A 32 23.58 -8.19 5.80
N PRO A 33 22.71 -9.01 5.17
CA PRO A 33 21.53 -8.51 4.49
C PRO A 33 20.65 -7.81 5.52
N THR A 34 20.84 -6.51 5.68
CA THR A 34 19.93 -5.65 6.42
C THR A 34 18.70 -5.60 5.54
N GLY A 35 17.74 -6.45 5.87
CA GLY A 35 16.47 -6.50 5.18
C GLY A 35 15.90 -5.10 5.16
N ASP A 36 15.79 -4.53 3.97
CA ASP A 36 15.10 -3.27 3.75
C ASP A 36 13.62 -3.47 4.13
N PHE A 37 13.33 -3.24 5.42
CA PHE A 37 11.99 -3.22 6.01
C PHE A 37 11.36 -1.83 5.92
N TYR A 38 11.85 -0.93 5.06
CA TYR A 38 11.18 0.33 4.77
C TYR A 38 9.97 0.07 3.86
N GLY A 39 8.84 -0.29 4.47
CA GLY A 39 7.52 -0.20 3.82
C GLY A 39 6.58 -1.42 3.94
N LYS A 40 6.99 -2.52 4.58
CA LYS A 40 6.09 -3.67 4.78
C LYS A 40 5.45 -3.62 6.16
N ASN A 41 4.13 -3.75 6.22
CA ASN A 41 3.43 -3.89 7.50
C ASN A 41 3.86 -5.23 8.15
N PRO A 42 4.48 -5.20 9.35
CA PRO A 42 5.03 -6.38 10.00
C PRO A 42 3.96 -7.44 10.27
N GLU A 43 2.73 -7.04 10.59
CA GLU A 43 1.60 -7.96 10.80
C GLU A 43 1.30 -8.77 9.55
N ARG A 44 1.36 -8.12 8.38
CA ARG A 44 1.12 -8.79 7.08
C ARG A 44 2.25 -9.76 6.73
N VAL A 45 3.49 -9.39 7.05
CA VAL A 45 4.64 -10.27 6.82
C VAL A 45 4.54 -11.51 7.71
N MET A 46 4.26 -11.32 9.01
CA MET A 46 4.03 -12.43 9.95
C MET A 46 2.85 -13.31 9.51
N ALA A 47 1.75 -12.72 9.01
CA ALA A 47 0.63 -13.48 8.48
C ALA A 47 1.01 -14.34 7.26
N GLY A 48 1.83 -13.79 6.35
CA GLY A 48 2.37 -14.52 5.21
C GLY A 48 3.24 -15.71 5.63
N LEU A 49 4.16 -15.49 6.58
CA LEU A 49 5.01 -16.56 7.11
C LEU A 49 4.19 -17.67 7.77
N LYS A 50 3.15 -17.33 8.55
CA LYS A 50 2.21 -18.30 9.12
C LYS A 50 1.45 -19.10 8.04
N ALA A 51 1.16 -18.48 6.91
CA ALA A 51 0.52 -19.18 5.79
C ALA A 51 1.47 -20.17 5.12
N THR A 52 2.74 -19.79 4.94
CA THR A 52 3.79 -20.68 4.42
C THR A 52 3.95 -21.92 5.28
N ILE A 53 4.04 -21.76 6.60
CA ILE A 53 4.17 -22.88 7.57
C ILE A 53 3.02 -23.89 7.44
N ARG A 54 1.81 -23.41 7.13
CA ARG A 54 0.59 -24.26 7.04
C ARG A 54 0.34 -24.82 5.64
N ASN A 55 1.08 -24.39 4.63
CA ASN A 55 0.83 -24.80 3.26
C ASN A 55 1.46 -26.19 3.01
N PRO A 56 0.68 -27.24 2.73
CA PRO A 56 1.22 -28.57 2.46
C PRO A 56 2.03 -28.63 1.15
N ASN A 57 1.86 -27.65 0.25
CA ASN A 57 2.54 -27.58 -1.04
C ASN A 57 3.88 -26.82 -0.98
N VAL A 58 4.36 -26.49 0.22
CA VAL A 58 5.66 -25.82 0.44
C VAL A 58 6.65 -26.84 0.99
N SER A 59 7.92 -26.75 0.58
CA SER A 59 8.99 -27.61 1.08
C SER A 59 9.23 -27.43 2.58
N GLU A 60 9.71 -28.48 3.24
CA GLU A 60 10.04 -28.40 4.67
C GLU A 60 11.11 -27.34 4.96
N GLU A 61 12.14 -27.23 4.12
CA GLU A 61 13.17 -26.18 4.22
C GLU A 61 12.57 -24.76 4.19
N ALA A 62 11.57 -24.51 3.32
CA ALA A 62 10.90 -23.23 3.24
C ALA A 62 9.96 -22.97 4.44
N LYS A 63 9.38 -24.02 5.03
CA LYS A 63 8.61 -23.91 6.27
C LYS A 63 9.52 -23.59 7.45
N GLU A 64 10.68 -24.24 7.57
CA GLU A 64 11.67 -23.99 8.61
C GLU A 64 12.21 -22.57 8.53
N SER A 65 12.58 -22.11 7.34
CA SER A 65 12.99 -20.71 7.11
C SER A 65 11.87 -19.72 7.49
N ALA A 66 10.61 -20.03 7.16
CA ALA A 66 9.48 -19.20 7.56
C ALA A 66 9.25 -19.17 9.08
N VAL A 67 9.52 -20.28 9.78
CA VAL A 67 9.47 -20.36 11.25
C VAL A 67 10.56 -19.48 11.86
N GLU A 68 11.79 -19.58 11.37
CA GLU A 68 12.91 -18.78 11.87
C GLU A 68 12.65 -17.29 11.68
N ARG A 69 12.20 -16.89 10.48
CA ARG A 69 11.87 -15.50 10.19
C ARG A 69 10.68 -14.99 11.00
N LEU A 70 9.73 -15.85 11.34
CA LEU A 70 8.59 -15.51 12.20
C LEU A 70 9.03 -15.31 13.66
N ARG A 71 9.97 -16.14 14.15
CA ARG A 71 10.59 -15.98 15.49
C ARG A 71 11.35 -14.67 15.60
N GLU A 72 12.15 -14.33 14.60
CA GLU A 72 12.91 -13.08 14.55
C GLU A 72 12.01 -11.83 14.62
N MET A 73 10.81 -11.91 14.03
CA MET A 73 9.80 -10.84 14.08
C MET A 73 8.96 -10.83 15.37
N GLY A 74 9.23 -11.72 16.33
CA GLY A 74 8.44 -11.86 17.56
C GLY A 74 7.06 -12.49 17.35
N GLY A 75 6.85 -13.17 16.22
CA GLY A 75 5.60 -13.83 15.89
C GLY A 75 5.47 -15.21 16.56
N GLU A 76 4.29 -15.47 17.12
CA GLU A 76 3.98 -16.80 17.68
C GLU A 76 3.90 -17.86 16.57
N ILE A 77 4.64 -18.95 16.75
CA ILE A 77 4.58 -20.12 15.88
C ILE A 77 3.33 -20.89 16.25
N PRO A 78 2.39 -21.09 15.31
CA PRO A 78 1.24 -21.94 15.60
C PRO A 78 1.73 -23.36 15.93
N PRO A 79 1.15 -24.04 16.95
CA PRO A 79 1.52 -25.41 17.25
C PRO A 79 1.32 -26.25 15.98
N MET A 80 2.37 -26.98 15.59
CA MET A 80 2.35 -27.91 14.46
C MET A 80 1.43 -29.08 14.83
N SER A 81 0.12 -28.88 14.71
CA SER A 81 -0.84 -29.98 14.88
C SER A 81 -0.93 -30.73 13.56
N GLU A 82 -0.28 -31.89 13.54
CA GLU A 82 -0.25 -32.95 12.52
C GLU A 82 -1.63 -33.35 11.95
N SER A 83 -2.75 -32.90 12.55
CA SER A 83 -4.10 -33.40 12.27
C SER A 83 -4.90 -32.61 11.22
N GLN A 84 -4.28 -31.73 10.42
CA GLN A 84 -5.03 -30.88 9.49
C GLN A 84 -4.57 -30.92 8.03
N ILE A 85 -4.00 -32.04 7.59
CA ILE A 85 -3.62 -32.30 6.18
C ILE A 85 -4.86 -32.63 5.30
N GLY A 86 -6.07 -32.77 5.86
CA GLY A 86 -7.27 -33.22 5.12
C GLY A 86 -8.39 -32.19 4.87
N ARG A 87 -8.14 -30.87 4.84
CA ARG A 87 -9.22 -29.85 4.72
C ARG A 87 -9.27 -29.05 3.42
N THR A 88 -8.60 -29.50 2.36
CA THR A 88 -8.84 -28.99 1.00
C THR A 88 -9.99 -29.77 0.37
N GLY A 89 -11.24 -29.36 0.62
CA GLY A 89 -12.38 -29.90 -0.15
C GLY A 89 -13.75 -29.86 0.51
N ARG A 90 -13.85 -29.72 1.84
CA ARG A 90 -15.18 -29.62 2.48
C ARG A 90 -15.63 -28.17 2.48
N ARG A 91 -16.56 -27.85 1.57
CA ARG A 91 -17.51 -26.73 1.68
C ARG A 91 -17.77 -26.47 3.16
N ARG A 92 -17.41 -25.29 3.65
CA ARG A 92 -17.77 -24.84 5.00
C ARG A 92 -19.30 -24.76 5.06
N SER A 93 -19.95 -25.89 5.34
CA SER A 93 -21.22 -25.91 6.02
C SER A 93 -21.02 -25.08 7.29
N ARG A 94 -21.68 -23.93 7.27
CA ARG A 94 -21.62 -22.88 8.27
C ARG A 94 -22.05 -23.45 9.61
N SER A 95 -21.11 -23.87 10.43
CA SER A 95 -21.29 -23.97 11.88
C SER A 95 -20.18 -23.17 12.55
N ARG A 96 -20.20 -21.85 12.32
CA ARG A 96 -19.45 -20.91 13.16
C ARG A 96 -20.47 -20.21 14.03
N SER A 97 -20.96 -20.95 15.02
CA SER A 97 -21.66 -20.43 16.20
C SER A 97 -20.64 -20.06 17.29
N GLU A 98 -19.49 -19.50 16.90
CA GLU A 98 -18.59 -18.82 17.82
C GLU A 98 -19.02 -17.37 17.84
N ALA A 99 -19.51 -16.93 19.00
CA ALA A 99 -20.07 -15.62 19.33
C ALA A 99 -19.70 -14.51 18.33
N ARG A 100 -20.55 -14.32 17.30
CA ARG A 100 -20.52 -13.06 16.53
C ARG A 100 -20.89 -11.98 17.53
N SER A 101 -19.94 -11.08 17.79
CA SER A 101 -20.25 -9.87 18.53
C SER A 101 -21.51 -9.22 17.92
N PRO A 102 -22.50 -8.81 18.73
CA PRO A 102 -23.75 -8.23 18.23
C PRO A 102 -23.49 -7.07 17.26
N SER A 103 -22.37 -6.34 17.42
CA SER A 103 -21.94 -5.28 16.51
C SER A 103 -21.63 -5.74 15.08
N VAL A 104 -21.17 -6.97 14.88
CA VAL A 104 -20.87 -7.52 13.55
C VAL A 104 -22.14 -8.03 12.86
N GLU A 105 -23.14 -8.47 13.64
CA GLU A 105 -24.46 -8.80 13.11
C GLU A 105 -25.18 -7.54 12.63
N THR A 106 -25.23 -6.51 13.48
CA THR A 106 -25.90 -5.25 13.14
C THR A 106 -25.31 -4.61 11.89
N ASN A 107 -23.98 -4.53 11.77
CA ASN A 107 -23.32 -3.97 10.59
C ASN A 107 -23.67 -4.71 9.28
N ARG A 108 -23.82 -6.04 9.33
CA ARG A 108 -24.20 -6.83 8.15
C ARG A 108 -25.67 -6.65 7.79
N VAL A 109 -26.55 -6.60 8.80
CA VAL A 109 -27.98 -6.33 8.61
C VAL A 109 -28.18 -4.95 7.99
N LEU A 110 -27.54 -3.92 8.54
CA LEU A 110 -27.58 -2.55 8.00
C LEU A 110 -26.98 -2.49 6.59
N GLY A 111 -25.89 -3.22 6.32
CA GLY A 111 -25.35 -3.38 4.96
C GLY A 111 -26.36 -4.01 3.98
N GLY A 112 -27.16 -4.97 4.45
CA GLY A 112 -28.25 -5.55 3.66
C GLY A 112 -29.33 -4.51 3.32
N TYR A 113 -29.76 -3.71 4.28
CA TYR A 113 -30.73 -2.64 4.03
C TYR A 113 -30.18 -1.58 3.05
N LYS A 114 -28.89 -1.24 3.12
CA LYS A 114 -28.26 -0.38 2.10
C LYS A 114 -28.32 -1.00 0.71
N ALA A 115 -28.02 -2.30 0.59
CA ALA A 115 -28.12 -3.00 -0.69
C ALA A 115 -29.56 -2.98 -1.24
N THR A 116 -30.58 -3.07 -0.37
CA THR A 116 -31.98 -2.99 -0.81
C THR A 116 -32.35 -1.62 -1.39
N LEU A 117 -31.72 -0.53 -0.95
CA LEU A 117 -31.96 0.82 -1.50
C LEU A 117 -31.43 0.98 -2.93
N HIS A 118 -30.26 0.38 -3.22
CA HIS A 118 -29.61 0.51 -4.53
C HIS A 118 -30.04 -0.56 -5.54
N ASN A 119 -30.72 -1.61 -5.11
CA ASN A 119 -31.20 -2.65 -6.03
C ASN A 119 -32.38 -2.09 -6.87
N PRO A 120 -32.27 -2.02 -8.21
CA PRO A 120 -33.36 -1.52 -9.05
C PRO A 120 -34.59 -2.44 -9.03
N ASN A 121 -34.42 -3.72 -8.67
CA ASN A 121 -35.49 -4.72 -8.66
C ASN A 121 -36.22 -4.84 -7.31
N THR A 122 -35.91 -3.99 -6.32
CA THR A 122 -36.66 -3.97 -5.05
C THR A 122 -37.86 -3.05 -5.14
N SER A 123 -38.95 -3.43 -4.46
CA SER A 123 -40.14 -2.60 -4.39
C SER A 123 -39.89 -1.32 -3.61
N GLU A 124 -40.63 -0.26 -3.94
CA GLU A 124 -40.53 1.01 -3.23
C GLU A 124 -40.93 0.91 -1.74
N GLU A 125 -41.84 0.00 -1.42
CA GLU A 125 -42.20 -0.31 -0.04
C GLU A 125 -41.03 -0.91 0.75
N ALA A 126 -40.30 -1.87 0.17
CA ALA A 126 -39.11 -2.46 0.78
C ALA A 126 -37.99 -1.42 0.94
N LYS A 127 -37.82 -0.53 -0.04
CA LYS A 127 -36.86 0.58 0.06
C LYS A 127 -37.22 1.55 1.16
N ARG A 128 -38.50 1.94 1.29
CA ARG A 128 -38.96 2.82 2.37
C ARG A 128 -38.67 2.23 3.74
N HIS A 129 -39.03 0.98 3.96
CA HIS A 129 -38.73 0.28 5.21
C HIS A 129 -37.21 0.20 5.47
N ALA A 130 -36.40 -0.05 4.43
CA ALA A 130 -34.95 -0.04 4.57
C ALA A 130 -34.40 1.34 4.99
N ARG A 131 -34.95 2.46 4.48
CA ARG A 131 -34.58 3.82 4.92
C ARG A 131 -34.91 4.05 6.38
N GLU A 132 -36.09 3.63 6.82
CA GLU A 132 -36.53 3.77 8.23
C GLU A 132 -35.59 3.03 9.19
N ILE A 133 -35.23 1.78 8.88
CA ILE A 133 -34.30 0.99 9.69
C ILE A 133 -32.90 1.62 9.72
N LEU A 134 -32.42 2.15 8.59
CA LEU A 134 -31.12 2.81 8.52
C LEU A 134 -31.09 4.11 9.31
N SER A 135 -32.12 4.96 9.16
CA SER A 135 -32.24 6.22 9.91
C SER A 135 -32.33 5.95 11.42
N ALA A 136 -33.13 4.97 11.85
CA ALA A 136 -33.21 4.55 13.26
C ALA A 136 -31.87 4.04 13.81
N ALA A 137 -31.02 3.46 12.97
CA ALA A 137 -29.67 3.04 13.34
C ALA A 137 -28.63 4.18 13.31
N GLY A 138 -29.05 5.42 13.13
CA GLY A 138 -28.17 6.59 13.00
C GLY A 138 -27.45 6.67 11.65
N TYR A 139 -27.83 5.84 10.67
CA TYR A 139 -27.47 6.03 9.27
C TYR A 139 -28.52 6.91 8.63
N ASP A 140 -28.52 8.17 9.03
CA ASP A 140 -29.40 9.16 8.44
C ASP A 140 -29.05 9.30 6.96
N SER A 141 -29.98 8.98 6.07
CA SER A 141 -29.75 8.97 4.62
C SER A 141 -29.69 10.39 4.03
N TYR A 142 -29.35 11.39 4.83
CA TYR A 142 -29.20 12.75 4.37
C TYR A 142 -27.84 12.87 3.65
N SER A 143 -27.92 12.90 2.32
CA SER A 143 -26.95 13.57 1.43
C SER A 143 -25.61 12.85 1.16
N THR A 144 -25.59 11.77 0.37
CA THR A 144 -24.29 11.17 -0.04
C THR A 144 -24.20 10.58 -1.45
N ASP A 145 -25.10 10.88 -2.39
CA ASP A 145 -24.93 10.35 -3.75
C ASP A 145 -24.59 11.43 -4.78
N GLU A 146 -25.25 12.59 -4.77
CA GLU A 146 -24.96 13.63 -5.78
C GLU A 146 -24.03 14.73 -5.27
N THR A 147 -24.30 15.32 -4.12
CA THR A 147 -23.49 16.42 -3.53
C THR A 147 -22.09 15.98 -3.15
N GLU A 148 -21.93 14.78 -2.57
CA GLU A 148 -20.58 14.27 -2.27
C GLU A 148 -19.82 13.84 -3.52
N HIS A 149 -20.51 13.22 -4.48
CA HIS A 149 -19.89 12.84 -5.74
C HIS A 149 -19.39 14.09 -6.49
N THR A 150 -20.25 15.09 -6.64
CA THR A 150 -19.89 16.37 -7.26
C THR A 150 -18.73 17.05 -6.52
N ASN A 151 -18.75 17.11 -5.18
CA ASN A 151 -17.63 17.65 -4.40
C ASN A 151 -16.32 16.89 -4.61
N ARG A 152 -16.35 15.55 -4.68
CA ARG A 152 -15.16 14.72 -4.96
C ARG A 152 -14.65 14.91 -6.38
N VAL A 153 -15.55 15.01 -7.35
CA VAL A 153 -15.22 15.29 -8.76
C VAL A 153 -14.56 16.66 -8.89
N ILE A 154 -15.15 17.70 -8.28
CA ILE A 154 -14.59 19.05 -8.21
C ILE A 154 -13.19 19.05 -7.58
N ALA A 155 -13.01 18.32 -6.47
CA ALA A 155 -11.70 18.18 -5.83
C ALA A 155 -10.65 17.52 -6.75
N GLY A 156 -11.06 16.51 -7.51
CA GLY A 156 -10.21 15.85 -8.51
C GLY A 156 -9.77 16.80 -9.62
N TYR A 157 -10.68 17.60 -10.18
CA TYR A 157 -10.35 18.59 -11.19
C TYR A 157 -9.44 19.70 -10.64
N LYS A 158 -9.66 20.18 -9.42
CA LYS A 158 -8.75 21.12 -8.75
C LYS A 158 -7.34 20.54 -8.60
N ALA A 159 -7.23 19.28 -8.20
CA ALA A 159 -5.94 18.60 -8.08
C ALA A 159 -5.24 18.44 -9.44
N ALA A 160 -6.00 18.19 -10.52
CA ALA A 160 -5.45 18.06 -11.87
C ALA A 160 -4.76 19.35 -12.36
N LEU A 161 -5.28 20.53 -12.01
CA LEU A 161 -4.66 21.81 -12.36
C LEU A 161 -3.24 21.96 -11.81
N HIS A 162 -3.02 21.50 -10.58
CA HIS A 162 -1.74 21.62 -9.88
C HIS A 162 -0.77 20.47 -10.18
N ASN A 163 -1.24 19.37 -10.76
CA ASN A 163 -0.38 18.23 -11.06
C ASN A 163 0.53 18.51 -12.28
N PRO A 164 1.87 18.45 -12.15
CA PRO A 164 2.80 18.70 -13.25
C PRO A 164 2.78 17.60 -14.32
N ARG A 165 2.21 16.42 -14.03
CA ARG A 165 2.10 15.30 -14.97
C ARG A 165 0.85 15.34 -15.85
N VAL A 166 -0.05 16.30 -15.62
CA VAL A 166 -1.29 16.45 -16.41
C VAL A 166 -1.00 17.35 -17.61
N SER A 167 -1.49 16.97 -18.79
CA SER A 167 -1.25 17.72 -20.02
C SER A 167 -1.93 19.10 -20.01
N PRO A 168 -1.44 20.07 -20.79
CA PRO A 168 -2.07 21.39 -20.90
C PRO A 168 -3.54 21.32 -21.31
N GLU A 169 -3.89 20.45 -22.26
CA GLU A 169 -5.25 20.27 -22.76
C GLU A 169 -6.19 19.71 -21.67
N ALA A 170 -5.70 18.74 -20.87
CA ALA A 170 -6.47 18.18 -19.76
C ALA A 170 -6.67 19.20 -18.62
N LYS A 171 -5.71 20.11 -18.40
CA LYS A 171 -5.87 21.22 -17.46
C LYS A 171 -6.89 22.24 -17.96
N GLN A 172 -6.90 22.56 -19.25
CA GLN A 172 -7.90 23.44 -19.83
C GLN A 172 -9.32 22.89 -19.63
N HIS A 173 -9.53 21.61 -19.93
CA HIS A 173 -10.80 20.95 -19.67
C HIS A 173 -11.18 20.96 -18.18
N ALA A 174 -10.21 20.80 -17.27
CA ALA A 174 -10.45 20.90 -15.83
C ALA A 174 -10.90 22.31 -15.41
N VAL A 175 -10.36 23.38 -16.02
CA VAL A 175 -10.80 24.76 -15.77
C VAL A 175 -12.24 24.95 -16.23
N GLU A 176 -12.57 24.55 -17.46
CA GLU A 176 -13.92 24.67 -18.03
C GLU A 176 -14.96 23.96 -17.16
N PHE A 177 -14.64 22.75 -16.70
CA PHE A 177 -15.52 21.99 -15.80
C PHE A 177 -15.74 22.71 -14.46
N LEU A 178 -14.69 23.28 -13.87
CA LEU A 178 -14.79 23.99 -12.59
C LEU A 178 -15.53 25.33 -12.70
N GLN A 179 -15.43 26.01 -13.85
CA GLN A 179 -16.21 27.22 -14.17
C GLN A 179 -17.69 26.89 -14.34
N ALA A 180 -18.01 25.84 -15.09
CA ALA A 180 -19.40 25.40 -15.30
C ALA A 180 -20.11 24.99 -14.01
N ASN A 181 -19.35 24.54 -13.00
CA ASN A 181 -19.87 24.19 -11.68
C ASN A 181 -19.79 25.35 -10.66
N ASN A 182 -19.52 26.60 -11.10
CA ASN A 182 -19.42 27.80 -10.25
C ASN A 182 -18.40 27.68 -9.10
N VAL A 183 -17.31 26.92 -9.31
CA VAL A 183 -16.30 26.69 -8.27
C VAL A 183 -15.07 27.61 -8.46
N LEU A 184 -14.86 28.08 -9.68
CA LEU A 184 -13.78 28.99 -10.06
C LEU A 184 -14.41 30.22 -10.68
N GLU A 185 -14.39 31.33 -9.95
CA GLU A 185 -14.66 32.65 -10.52
C GLU A 185 -13.42 33.15 -11.26
N VAL A 186 -13.68 33.85 -12.36
CA VAL A 186 -12.69 34.36 -13.33
C VAL A 186 -11.93 35.56 -12.76
#